data_AF-A0A2D7ZAQ1-F1
#
_entry.id   AF-A0A2D7ZAQ1-F1
#
_cell.length_a   1.000
_cell.length_b   1.000
_cell.length_c   1.000
_cell.angle_alpha   90.00
_cell.angle_beta   90.00
_cell.angle_gamma   90.00
#
_symmetry.space_group_name_H-M   'P 1'
#
loop_
_entity.id
_entity.type
_entity.pdbx_description
1 polymer ?
#
loop_
_entity_poly.entity_id
_entity_poly.type
_entity_poly.pdbx_seq_one_letter_code
_entity_poly.pdbx_strand_id
1 'polypeptide(L)'
;MLAALLVIQAFIGLVAIFCLSAFGFDAPLGADGFILRTWVWEMSPFIWWVVLQAVGATVGVGLIFRAYQIGDASYVSIYEYSVFIFGPSFAWLLMDQPIATLQVLGILCITFAGVMIALRSGSTSLRK
;
A
#
# COMPACT_ATOMS: atom_id res chain seq x y z
N MET A 1 13.58 12.01 -11.22
CA MET A 1 12.18 12.03 -10.76
C MET A 1 12.02 11.52 -9.34
N LEU A 2 12.51 10.32 -9.01
CA LEU A 2 12.39 9.72 -7.67
C LEU A 2 13.01 10.58 -6.54
N ALA A 3 14.23 11.08 -6.74
CA ALA A 3 14.89 11.97 -5.77
C ALA A 3 14.08 13.25 -5.50
N ALA A 4 13.45 13.83 -6.52
CA ALA A 4 12.61 15.01 -6.36
C ALA A 4 11.35 14.70 -5.55
N LEU A 5 10.70 13.55 -5.78
CA LEU A 5 9.56 13.11 -4.99
C LEU A 5 9.94 12.90 -3.52
N LEU A 6 11.08 12.26 -3.25
CA LEU A 6 11.57 12.05 -1.89
C LEU A 6 11.85 13.37 -1.16
N VAL A 7 12.45 14.36 -1.84
CA VAL A 7 12.71 15.68 -1.28
C VAL A 7 11.41 16.41 -0.97
N ILE A 8 10.45 16.39 -1.88
CA ILE A 8 9.13 17.01 -1.67
C ILE A 8 8.40 16.35 -0.50
N GLN A 9 8.41 15.01 -0.42
CA GLN A 9 7.76 14.29 0.67
C GLN A 9 8.43 14.57 2.03
N ALA A 10 9.76 14.63 2.06
CA ALA A 10 10.50 15.01 3.26
C ALA A 10 10.18 16.44 3.70
N PHE A 11 10.09 17.38 2.76
CA PHE A 11 9.72 18.77 3.05
C PHE A 11 8.30 18.89 3.59
N ILE A 12 7.32 18.26 2.94
CA ILE A 12 5.92 18.25 3.40
C ILE A 12 5.83 17.60 4.79
N GLY A 13 6.54 16.50 5.02
CA GLY A 13 6.58 15.84 6.33
C GLY A 13 7.14 16.74 7.43
N LEU A 14 8.24 17.45 7.17
CA LEU A 14 8.83 18.41 8.11
C LEU A 14 7.88 19.57 8.42
N VAL A 15 7.22 20.13 7.41
CA VAL A 15 6.23 21.19 7.60
C VAL A 15 5.06 20.69 8.45
N ALA A 16 4.55 19.47 8.20
CA ALA A 16 3.47 18.89 8.99
C ALA A 16 3.86 18.71 10.47
N ILE A 17 5.06 18.19 10.74
CA ILE A 17 5.58 18.05 12.11
C ILE A 17 5.75 19.41 12.79
N PHE A 18 6.28 20.41 12.06
CA PHE A 18 6.44 21.77 12.57
C PHE A 18 5.09 22.37 12.96
N CYS A 19 4.10 22.30 12.08
CA CYS A 19 2.74 22.77 12.37
C CYS A 19 2.13 22.06 13.59
N LEU A 20 2.20 20.73 13.66
CA LEU A 20 1.72 19.95 14.82
C LEU A 20 2.41 20.39 16.12
N SER A 21 3.72 20.64 16.08
CA SER A 21 4.48 21.10 17.25
C SER A 21 4.11 22.53 17.69
N ALA A 22 3.77 23.41 16.74
CA ALA A 22 3.46 24.81 17.01
C ALA A 22 2.01 25.00 17.51
N PHE A 23 1.06 24.22 16.99
CA PHE A 23 -0.35 24.35 17.33
C PHE A 23 -0.80 23.48 18.52
N GLY A 24 -0.07 22.41 18.85
CA GLY A 24 -0.27 21.61 20.06
C GLY A 24 -1.65 20.98 20.19
N PHE A 25 -1.79 19.71 19.78
CA PHE A 25 -3.04 18.95 19.94
C PHE A 25 -2.89 17.85 20.99
N ASP A 26 -3.87 17.72 21.88
CA ASP A 26 -3.96 16.56 22.77
C ASP A 26 -4.32 15.32 21.93
N ALA A 27 -3.37 14.42 21.76
CA ALA A 27 -3.57 13.18 21.03
C ALA A 27 -4.29 12.14 21.90
N PRO A 28 -5.47 11.63 21.49
CA PRO A 28 -6.12 10.52 22.18
C PRO A 28 -5.21 9.29 22.27
N LEU A 29 -5.38 8.51 23.34
CA LEU A 29 -4.71 7.22 23.50
C LEU A 29 -5.19 6.23 22.43
N GLY A 30 -4.27 5.40 21.90
CA GLY A 30 -4.57 4.44 20.84
C GLY A 30 -4.25 4.92 19.42
N ALA A 31 -4.79 4.22 18.42
CA ALA A 31 -4.54 4.46 17.00
C ALA A 31 -5.16 5.76 16.49
N ASP A 32 -6.29 6.17 17.07
CA ASP A 32 -7.07 7.35 16.64
C ASP A 32 -6.30 8.67 16.83
N GLY A 33 -5.39 8.72 17.81
CA GLY A 33 -4.53 9.88 18.02
C GLY A 33 -3.27 9.92 17.16
N PHE A 34 -2.99 8.91 16.32
CA PHE A 34 -1.72 8.80 15.60
C PHE A 34 -1.36 10.05 14.78
N ILE A 35 -2.34 10.63 14.07
CA ILE A 35 -2.14 11.80 13.21
C ILE A 35 -1.79 13.06 14.02
N LEU A 36 -2.23 13.12 15.28
CA LEU A 36 -2.02 14.27 16.16
C LEU A 36 -0.71 14.18 16.93
N ARG A 37 0.01 13.05 16.86
CA ARG A 37 1.28 12.87 17.58
C ARG A 37 2.38 13.68 16.91
N THR A 38 3.15 14.36 17.73
CA THR A 38 4.40 15.02 17.32
C THR A 38 5.49 13.98 17.08
N TRP A 39 6.72 14.43 16.82
CA TRP A 39 7.85 13.54 16.59
C TRP A 39 8.11 12.63 17.81
N VAL A 40 8.04 11.30 17.61
CA VAL A 40 8.30 10.28 18.64
C VAL A 40 9.47 9.39 18.21
N TRP A 41 10.48 9.27 19.06
CA TRP A 41 11.68 8.43 18.83
C TRP A 41 11.53 6.99 19.30
N GLU A 42 10.65 6.72 20.26
CA GLU A 42 10.48 5.40 20.87
C GLU A 42 9.82 4.41 19.89
N MET A 43 10.65 3.75 19.07
CA MET A 43 10.22 2.74 18.08
C MET A 43 10.41 1.30 18.55
N SER A 44 10.98 1.08 19.75
CA SER A 44 11.34 -0.26 20.27
C SER A 44 10.21 -1.30 20.13
N PRO A 45 8.92 -1.00 20.43
CA PRO A 45 7.85 -1.98 20.30
C PRO A 45 7.51 -2.37 18.85
N PHE A 46 7.84 -1.53 17.87
CA PHE A 46 7.38 -1.65 16.49
C PHE A 46 8.51 -1.90 15.47
N ILE A 47 9.77 -1.84 15.91
CA ILE A 47 10.93 -1.96 15.03
C ILE A 47 10.91 -3.25 14.20
N TRP A 48 10.44 -4.36 14.75
CA TRP A 48 10.35 -5.63 14.03
C TRP A 48 9.34 -5.59 12.88
N TRP A 49 8.21 -4.89 13.05
CA TRP A 49 7.24 -4.68 11.98
C TRP A 49 7.80 -3.80 10.87
N VAL A 50 8.58 -2.78 11.22
CA VAL A 50 9.27 -1.93 10.24
C VAL A 50 10.29 -2.73 9.44
N VAL A 51 11.09 -3.58 10.10
CA VAL A 51 12.07 -4.44 9.42
C VAL A 51 11.37 -5.43 8.48
N LEU A 52 10.32 -6.10 8.96
CA LEU A 52 9.51 -7.01 8.14
C LEU A 52 8.93 -6.29 6.92
N GLN A 53 8.39 -5.09 7.10
CA GLN A 53 7.83 -4.27 6.04
C GLN A 53 8.90 -3.82 5.04
N ALA A 54 10.08 -3.41 5.49
CA ALA A 54 11.18 -2.98 4.63
C ALA A 54 11.72 -4.13 3.77
N VAL A 55 11.89 -5.32 4.36
CA VAL A 55 12.32 -6.53 3.64
C VAL A 55 11.23 -6.96 2.66
N GLY A 56 9.98 -7.04 3.11
CA GLY A 56 8.84 -7.44 2.28
C GLY A 56 8.63 -6.50 1.10
N ALA A 57 8.71 -5.19 1.30
CA ALA A 57 8.60 -4.19 0.25
C ALA A 57 9.74 -4.30 -0.77
N THR A 58 10.98 -4.46 -0.30
CA THR A 58 12.15 -4.59 -1.18
C THR A 58 12.06 -5.84 -2.06
N VAL A 59 11.68 -6.97 -1.46
CA VAL A 59 11.48 -8.24 -2.18
C VAL A 59 10.31 -8.11 -3.16
N GLY A 60 9.18 -7.58 -2.72
CA GLY A 60 7.99 -7.40 -3.56
C GLY A 60 8.25 -6.53 -4.78
N VAL A 61 8.88 -5.37 -4.57
CA VAL A 61 9.27 -4.47 -5.66
C VAL A 61 10.27 -5.13 -6.60
N GLY A 62 11.28 -5.85 -6.07
CA GLY A 62 12.24 -6.60 -6.88
C GLY A 62 11.58 -7.68 -7.75
N LEU A 63 10.59 -8.40 -7.22
CA LEU A 63 9.83 -9.41 -7.95
C LEU A 63 8.96 -8.79 -9.05
N ILE A 64 8.30 -7.66 -8.77
CA ILE A 64 7.49 -6.95 -9.78
C ILE A 64 8.38 -6.44 -10.92
N PHE A 65 9.53 -5.82 -10.60
CA PHE A 65 10.49 -5.41 -11.62
C PHE A 65 10.93 -6.57 -12.49
N ARG A 66 11.22 -7.73 -11.88
CA ARG A 66 11.58 -8.94 -12.62
C ARG A 66 10.42 -9.46 -13.48
N ALA A 67 9.17 -9.38 -13.01
CA ALA A 67 8.01 -9.80 -13.78
C ALA A 67 7.84 -8.98 -15.06
N TYR A 68 8.01 -7.64 -15.00
CA TYR A 68 7.97 -6.76 -16.17
C TYR A 68 9.11 -7.00 -17.16
N GLN A 69 10.25 -7.51 -16.72
CA GLN A 69 11.36 -7.83 -17.61
C GLN A 69 11.11 -9.12 -18.42
N ILE A 70 10.30 -10.04 -17.90
CA ILE A 70 10.11 -11.38 -18.46
C ILE A 70 8.77 -11.51 -19.20
N GLY A 71 7.73 -10.77 -18.80
CA GLY A 71 6.39 -10.85 -19.37
C GLY A 71 5.90 -9.53 -19.97
N ASP A 72 4.84 -9.61 -20.79
CA ASP A 72 4.21 -8.41 -21.32
C ASP A 72 3.52 -7.62 -20.19
N ALA A 73 3.65 -6.30 -20.25
CA ALA A 73 3.09 -5.39 -19.25
C ALA A 73 1.59 -5.58 -19.01
N SER A 74 0.83 -5.99 -20.04
CA SER A 74 -0.61 -6.25 -19.93
C SER A 74 -0.96 -7.45 -19.05
N TYR A 75 -0.08 -8.43 -18.92
CA TYR A 75 -0.29 -9.57 -18.02
C TYR A 75 0.18 -9.25 -16.60
N VAL A 76 1.31 -8.54 -16.46
CA VAL A 76 1.87 -8.19 -15.15
C VAL A 76 0.94 -7.25 -14.37
N SER A 77 0.31 -6.29 -15.04
CA SER A 77 -0.63 -5.35 -14.40
C SER A 77 -1.85 -6.04 -13.79
N ILE A 78 -2.31 -7.17 -14.34
CA ILE A 78 -3.41 -7.97 -13.75
C ILE A 78 -3.01 -8.48 -12.36
N TYR A 79 -1.77 -8.94 -12.21
CA TYR A 79 -1.27 -9.41 -10.92
C TYR A 79 -1.10 -8.28 -9.91
N GLU A 80 -0.76 -7.07 -10.35
CA GLU A 80 -0.70 -5.91 -9.46
C GLU A 80 -2.07 -5.60 -8.84
N TYR A 81 -3.16 -5.76 -9.60
CA TYR A 81 -4.51 -5.54 -9.08
C TYR A 81 -4.90 -6.53 -7.98
N SER A 82 -4.22 -7.68 -7.84
CA SER A 82 -4.47 -8.61 -6.73
C SER A 82 -4.19 -8.00 -5.35
N VAL A 83 -3.35 -6.94 -5.28
CA VAL A 83 -3.06 -6.23 -4.02
C VAL A 83 -4.31 -5.65 -3.38
N PHE A 84 -5.33 -5.30 -4.17
CA PHE A 84 -6.60 -4.78 -3.66
C PHE A 84 -7.45 -5.84 -2.96
N ILE A 85 -7.15 -7.13 -3.16
CA ILE A 85 -7.78 -8.24 -2.44
C ILE A 85 -6.95 -8.56 -1.20
N PHE A 86 -5.65 -8.79 -1.38
CA PHE A 86 -4.78 -9.22 -0.28
C PHE A 86 -4.53 -8.12 0.76
N GLY A 87 -4.38 -6.86 0.34
CA GLY A 87 -4.12 -5.74 1.25
C GLY A 87 -5.20 -5.61 2.34
N PRO A 88 -6.48 -5.44 1.98
CA PRO A 88 -7.58 -5.40 2.95
C PRO A 88 -7.73 -6.70 3.74
N SER A 89 -7.48 -7.87 3.11
CA SER A 89 -7.54 -9.17 3.80
C SER A 89 -6.52 -9.25 4.94
N PHE A 90 -5.27 -8.81 4.72
CA PHE A 90 -4.24 -8.76 5.76
C PHE A 90 -4.53 -7.68 6.82
N ALA A 91 -5.08 -6.54 6.44
CA ALA A 91 -5.50 -5.51 7.40
C ALA A 91 -6.58 -6.04 8.35
N TRP A 92 -7.56 -6.80 7.83
CA TRP A 92 -8.56 -7.46 8.65
C TRP A 92 -7.93 -8.56 9.53
N LEU A 93 -7.09 -9.43 8.98
CA LEU A 93 -6.49 -10.55 9.72
C LEU A 93 -5.51 -10.12 10.83
N LEU A 94 -4.72 -9.06 10.60
CA LEU A 94 -3.63 -8.66 11.50
C LEU A 94 -4.01 -7.50 12.41
N MET A 95 -4.91 -6.61 11.97
CA MET A 95 -5.24 -5.37 12.67
C MET A 95 -6.70 -5.30 13.10
N ASP A 96 -7.49 -6.36 12.84
CA ASP A 96 -8.93 -6.45 13.10
C ASP A 96 -9.69 -5.23 12.53
N GLN A 97 -9.17 -4.67 11.43
CA GLN A 97 -9.71 -3.47 10.83
C GLN A 97 -10.92 -3.84 9.97
N PRO A 98 -12.14 -3.36 10.31
CA PRO A 98 -13.33 -3.72 9.56
C PRO A 98 -13.30 -3.07 8.18
N ILE A 99 -13.68 -3.84 7.16
CA ILE A 99 -13.79 -3.37 5.79
C ILE A 99 -15.20 -2.79 5.61
N ALA A 100 -15.30 -1.53 5.19
CA ALA A 100 -16.60 -0.90 4.96
C ALA A 100 -17.33 -1.57 3.78
N THR A 101 -18.66 -1.65 3.83
CA THR A 101 -19.48 -2.26 2.77
C THR A 101 -19.18 -1.69 1.38
N LEU A 102 -18.93 -0.37 1.30
CA LEU A 102 -18.56 0.29 0.05
C LEU A 102 -17.19 -0.14 -0.46
N GLN A 103 -16.22 -0.38 0.43
CA GLN A 103 -14.90 -0.88 0.06
C GLN A 103 -15.00 -2.31 -0.50
N VAL A 104 -15.82 -3.17 0.12
CA VAL A 104 -16.10 -4.51 -0.41
C VAL A 104 -16.67 -4.44 -1.82
N LEU A 105 -17.63 -3.56 -2.08
CA LEU A 105 -18.21 -3.37 -3.41
C LEU A 105 -17.16 -2.90 -4.42
N GLY A 106 -16.29 -1.97 -4.04
CA GLY A 106 -15.16 -1.52 -4.86
C GLY A 106 -14.19 -2.66 -5.19
N ILE A 107 -13.82 -3.48 -4.19
CA ILE A 107 -12.95 -4.65 -4.37
C ILE A 107 -13.59 -5.65 -5.34
N LEU A 108 -14.90 -5.91 -5.22
CA LEU A 108 -15.63 -6.78 -6.13
C LEU A 108 -15.61 -6.26 -7.57
N CYS A 109 -15.87 -4.96 -7.78
CA CYS A 109 -15.81 -4.35 -9.11
C CYS A 109 -14.43 -4.45 -9.75
N ILE A 110 -13.36 -4.14 -9.01
CA ILE A 110 -11.97 -4.23 -9.50
C ILE A 110 -11.61 -5.70 -9.81
N THR A 111 -12.00 -6.62 -8.92
CA THR A 111 -11.76 -8.06 -9.13
C THR A 111 -12.46 -8.55 -10.40
N PHE A 112 -13.71 -8.15 -10.61
CA PHE A 112 -14.46 -8.52 -11.81
C PHE A 112 -13.83 -7.96 -13.09
N ALA A 113 -13.39 -6.70 -13.07
CA ALA A 113 -12.65 -6.11 -14.18
C ALA A 113 -11.34 -6.87 -14.46
N GLY A 114 -10.59 -7.26 -13.43
CA GLY A 114 -9.38 -8.07 -13.56
C GLY A 114 -9.65 -9.44 -14.19
N VAL A 115 -10.71 -10.14 -13.76
CA VAL A 115 -11.13 -11.43 -14.34
C VAL A 115 -11.52 -11.25 -15.82
N MET A 116 -12.28 -10.22 -16.17
CA MET A 116 -12.64 -9.94 -17.57
C MET A 116 -11.41 -9.73 -18.47
N ILE A 117 -10.40 -9.00 -17.98
CA ILE A 117 -9.15 -8.78 -18.72
C ILE A 117 -8.40 -10.11 -18.89
N ALA A 118 -8.28 -10.90 -17.83
CA ALA A 118 -7.59 -12.20 -17.87
C ALA A 118 -8.24 -13.16 -18.87
N LEU A 119 -9.58 -13.28 -18.86
CA LEU A 119 -10.34 -14.13 -19.79
C LEU A 119 -10.19 -13.67 -21.25
N ARG A 120 -10.20 -12.35 -21.50
CA ARG A 120 -9.98 -11.79 -22.84
C ARG A 120 -8.55 -12.05 -23.34
N SER A 121 -7.57 -11.95 -22.46
CA SER A 121 -6.15 -12.13 -22.82
C SER A 121 -5.86 -13.59 -23.21
N GLY A 122 -6.42 -14.56 -22.47
CA GLY A 122 -6.30 -15.99 -22.79
C GLY A 122 -6.92 -16.37 -24.15
N SER A 123 -8.04 -15.75 -24.52
CA SER A 123 -8.70 -15.95 -25.82
C SER A 123 -7.84 -15.47 -27.01
N THR A 124 -7.02 -14.43 -26.81
CA THR A 124 -6.15 -13.88 -27.87
C THR A 124 -4.92 -14.78 -28.10
N SER A 125 -4.45 -15.49 -27.07
CA SER A 125 -3.31 -16.43 -27.16
C SER A 125 -3.64 -17.71 -27.93
N LEU A 126 -4.90 -18.16 -27.95
CA LEU A 126 -5.32 -19.39 -28.65
C LEU A 126 -5.51 -19.20 -30.17
N ARG A 127 -5.28 -17.98 -30.68
CA ARG A 127 -5.47 -17.61 -32.09
C ARG A 127 -4.16 -17.32 -32.83
N LYS A 128 -3.01 -17.49 -32.19
CA LYS A 128 -1.69 -17.52 -32.82
C LYS A 128 -1.16 -18.95 -32.79
#